data_AF-A0A256G8G6-F1
#
_entry.id   AF-A0A256G8G6-F1
#
_cell.length_a   1.000
_cell.length_b   1.000
_cell.length_c   1.000
_cell.angle_alpha   90.00
_cell.angle_beta   90.00
_cell.angle_gamma   90.00
#
_symmetry.space_group_name_H-M   'P 1'
#
loop_
_entity.id
_entity.type
_entity.pdbx_description
1 polymer ?
#
loop_
_entity_poly.entity_id
_entity_poly.type
_entity_poly.pdbx_seq_one_letter_code
_entity_poly.pdbx_strand_id
1 'polypeptide(L)'
;MFDVAFLEYCADPGVKIEIVERFIAAVGNENPLAVSITSGNRVILPEPPKTAEDAVRLAQRFVGTATVRAGVANFPVGVGTSDVSQIDAGLFNACQNISTGTALFGKVYR
;
A
#
# COMPACT_ATOMS: atom_id res chain seq x y z
N MET A 1 -5.55 -14.57 -0.77
CA MET A 1 -4.64 -14.36 -1.92
C MET A 1 -5.47 -13.84 -3.09
N PHE A 2 -5.04 -12.76 -3.74
CA PHE A 2 -5.70 -12.23 -4.96
C PHE A 2 -5.42 -13.15 -6.15
N ASP A 3 -6.41 -13.35 -7.02
CA ASP A 3 -6.20 -14.19 -8.21
C ASP A 3 -5.41 -13.45 -9.30
N VAL A 4 -4.79 -14.21 -10.20
CA VAL A 4 -3.89 -13.67 -11.23
C VAL A 4 -4.60 -12.73 -12.20
N ALA A 5 -5.84 -13.05 -12.60
CA ALA A 5 -6.60 -12.19 -13.51
C ALA A 5 -6.95 -10.85 -12.85
N PHE A 6 -7.24 -10.85 -11.54
CA PHE A 6 -7.42 -9.62 -10.78
C PHE A 6 -6.13 -8.79 -10.69
N LEU A 7 -5.00 -9.44 -10.41
CA LEU A 7 -3.70 -8.76 -10.37
C LEU A 7 -3.32 -8.19 -11.73
N GLU A 8 -3.54 -8.93 -12.82
CA GLU A 8 -3.27 -8.49 -14.19
C GLU A 8 -4.15 -7.30 -14.59
N TYR A 9 -5.42 -7.31 -14.19
CA TYR A 9 -6.33 -6.19 -14.43
C TYR A 9 -5.92 -4.90 -13.70
N CYS A 10 -5.35 -5.02 -12.51
CA CYS A 10 -5.05 -3.87 -11.65
C CYS A 10 -3.61 -3.35 -11.76
N ALA A 11 -2.65 -4.20 -12.13
CA ALA A 11 -1.24 -3.86 -12.11
C ALA A 11 -0.84 -2.87 -13.21
N ASP A 12 0.29 -2.18 -13.00
CA ASP A 12 0.95 -1.40 -14.05
C ASP A 12 1.30 -2.34 -15.23
N PRO A 13 0.81 -2.05 -16.46
CA PRO A 13 1.00 -2.94 -17.60
C PRO A 13 2.46 -3.01 -18.06
N GLY A 14 3.32 -2.12 -17.59
CA GLY A 14 4.74 -2.16 -17.88
C GLY A 14 5.56 -2.94 -16.84
N VAL A 15 4.92 -3.69 -15.94
CA VAL A 15 5.54 -4.68 -15.06
C VAL A 15 4.99 -6.06 -15.43
N LYS A 16 5.87 -7.05 -15.61
CA LYS A 16 5.46 -8.43 -15.91
C LYS A 16 4.61 -9.00 -14.77
N ILE A 17 3.52 -9.67 -15.10
CA ILE A 17 2.56 -10.20 -14.11
C ILE A 17 3.23 -11.15 -13.12
N GLU A 18 4.19 -11.97 -13.56
CA GLU A 18 4.91 -12.91 -12.70
C GLU A 18 5.75 -12.19 -11.62
N ILE A 19 6.21 -10.97 -11.92
CA ILE A 19 6.91 -10.11 -10.96
C ILE A 19 5.91 -9.51 -9.96
N VAL A 20 4.75 -9.07 -10.45
CA VAL A 20 3.68 -8.52 -9.60
C VAL A 20 3.19 -9.57 -8.62
N GLU A 21 2.91 -10.79 -9.08
CA GLU A 21 2.49 -11.91 -8.24
C GLU A 21 3.52 -12.17 -7.13
N ARG A 22 4.80 -12.28 -7.51
CA ARG A 22 5.88 -12.52 -6.54
C ARG A 22 6.02 -11.37 -5.55
N PHE A 23 5.85 -10.14 -6.01
CA PHE A 23 5.90 -8.95 -5.16
C PHE A 23 4.77 -8.96 -4.13
N ILE A 24 3.52 -9.13 -4.56
CA ILE A 24 2.36 -9.19 -3.66
C ILE A 24 2.46 -10.38 -2.70
N ALA A 25 2.95 -11.53 -3.16
CA ALA A 25 3.16 -12.69 -2.30
C ALA A 25 4.26 -12.48 -1.24
N ALA A 26 5.33 -11.76 -1.58
CA ALA A 26 6.48 -11.58 -0.69
C ALA A 26 6.28 -10.46 0.33
N VAL A 27 5.66 -9.34 -0.09
CA VAL A 27 5.57 -8.13 0.73
C VAL A 27 4.17 -7.55 0.80
N GLY A 28 3.16 -8.16 0.18
CA GLY A 28 1.80 -7.62 0.17
C GLY A 28 0.98 -7.93 1.42
N ASN A 29 -0.28 -7.50 1.41
CA ASN A 29 -1.28 -7.80 2.43
C ASN A 29 -2.60 -8.23 1.75
N GLU A 30 -3.31 -9.18 2.34
CA GLU A 30 -4.61 -9.61 1.81
C GLU A 30 -5.75 -8.64 2.17
N ASN A 31 -5.57 -7.81 3.20
CA ASN A 31 -6.53 -6.82 3.64
C ASN A 31 -6.21 -5.45 3.01
N PRO A 32 -7.08 -4.90 2.15
CA PRO A 32 -6.90 -3.58 1.55
C PRO A 32 -6.89 -2.43 2.57
N LEU A 33 -7.49 -2.62 3.76
CA LEU A 33 -7.52 -1.64 4.85
C LEU A 33 -6.29 -1.74 5.78
N ALA A 34 -5.36 -2.65 5.50
CA ALA A 34 -4.19 -2.85 6.34
C ALA A 34 -3.32 -1.58 6.39
N VAL A 35 -2.91 -1.21 7.60
CA VAL A 35 -1.93 -0.14 7.85
C VAL A 35 -0.85 -0.69 8.75
N SER A 36 0.37 -0.77 8.24
CA SER A 36 1.55 -1.19 8.99
C SER A 36 2.37 0.04 9.39
N ILE A 37 2.70 0.16 10.68
CA ILE A 37 3.38 1.34 11.23
C ILE A 37 4.64 0.89 11.94
N THR A 38 5.77 1.49 11.58
CA THR A 38 7.08 1.21 12.20
C THR A 38 7.77 2.52 12.55
N SER A 39 8.19 2.67 13.80
CA SER A 39 8.95 3.83 14.29
C SER A 39 10.29 3.36 14.82
N GLY A 40 11.36 3.58 14.05
CA GLY A 40 12.68 3.03 14.33
C GLY A 40 12.65 1.50 14.36
N ASN A 41 12.95 0.91 15.53
CA ASN A 41 12.93 -0.53 15.76
C ASN A 41 11.62 -1.05 16.38
N ARG A 42 10.59 -0.20 16.51
CA ARG A 42 9.31 -0.56 17.13
C ARG A 42 8.21 -0.69 16.08
N VAL A 43 7.42 -1.76 16.20
CA VAL A 43 6.17 -1.92 15.46
C VAL A 43 5.02 -1.38 16.30
N ILE A 44 4.18 -0.54 15.72
CA ILE A 44 2.97 -0.01 16.36
C ILE A 44 1.77 -0.82 15.86
N LEU A 45 1.01 -1.40 16.79
CA LEU A 45 -0.17 -2.21 16.52
C LEU A 45 -1.44 -1.43 16.90
N PRO A 46 -2.00 -0.59 16.01
CA PRO A 46 -3.26 0.09 16.25
C PRO A 46 -4.45 -0.88 16.18
N GLU A 47 -5.62 -0.41 16.60
CA GLU A 47 -6.87 -1.13 16.28
C GLU A 47 -7.02 -1.21 14.75
N PRO A 48 -7.32 -2.39 14.18
CA PRO A 48 -7.50 -2.55 12.75
C PRO A 48 -8.61 -1.63 12.22
N PRO A 49 -8.36 -0.85 11.15
CA PRO A 49 -9.39 -0.04 10.51
C PRO A 49 -10.55 -0.89 10.01
N LYS A 50 -11.77 -0.39 10.15
CA LYS A 50 -13.00 -1.05 9.69
C LYS A 50 -13.50 -0.47 8.37
N THR A 51 -13.11 0.76 8.06
CA THR A 51 -13.41 1.43 6.79
C THR A 51 -12.16 2.04 6.15
N ALA A 52 -12.26 2.43 4.88
CA ALA A 52 -11.19 3.15 4.19
C ALA A 52 -10.89 4.49 4.88
N GLU A 53 -11.91 5.20 5.34
CA GLU A 53 -11.76 6.48 6.06
C GLU A 53 -11.04 6.29 7.39
N ASP A 54 -11.32 5.19 8.11
CA ASP A 54 -10.58 4.85 9.33
C ASP A 54 -9.09 4.62 9.02
N ALA A 55 -8.81 3.92 7.92
CA ALA A 55 -7.45 3.60 7.49
C ALA A 55 -6.70 4.86 7.04
N VAL A 56 -7.37 5.77 6.34
CA VAL A 56 -6.84 7.10 5.99
C VAL A 56 -6.48 7.87 7.25
N ARG A 57 -7.41 8.01 8.20
CA ARG A 57 -7.14 8.76 9.44
C ARG A 57 -5.99 8.15 10.24
N LEU A 58 -5.91 6.81 10.27
CA LEU A 58 -4.81 6.10 10.90
C LEU A 58 -3.48 6.38 10.20
N ALA A 59 -3.41 6.29 8.87
CA ALA A 59 -2.19 6.56 8.13
C ALA A 59 -1.74 8.02 8.29
N GLN A 60 -2.66 8.97 8.12
CA GLN A 60 -2.43 10.41 8.26
C GLN A 60 -1.87 10.77 9.64
N ARG A 61 -2.30 10.09 10.70
CA ARG A 61 -1.82 10.31 12.07
C ARG A 61 -0.32 10.03 12.26
N PHE A 62 0.24 9.09 11.50
CA PHE A 62 1.61 8.60 11.70
C PHE A 62 2.59 9.05 10.60
N VAL A 63 2.10 9.56 9.48
CA VAL A 63 2.95 10.12 8.43
C VAL A 63 3.80 11.27 8.99
N GLY A 64 5.07 11.31 8.57
CA GLY A 64 6.07 12.28 9.04
C GLY A 64 6.72 11.94 10.39
N THR A 65 6.15 11.01 11.17
CA THR A 65 6.69 10.58 12.48
C THR A 65 7.09 9.10 12.52
N ALA A 66 6.54 8.29 11.61
CA ALA A 66 6.84 6.88 11.46
C ALA A 66 6.80 6.46 9.99
N THR A 67 7.35 5.28 9.69
CA THR A 67 7.15 4.62 8.40
C THR A 67 5.76 4.00 8.39
N VAL A 68 4.93 4.42 7.44
CA VAL A 68 3.56 3.92 7.25
C VAL A 68 3.50 3.19 5.91
N ARG A 69 2.99 1.96 5.90
CA ARG A 69 2.69 1.19 4.69
C ARG A 69 1.22 0.81 4.66
N ALA A 70 0.58 0.95 3.50
CA ALA A 70 -0.86 0.79 3.35
C ALA A 70 -1.26 -0.21 2.26
N GLY A 71 -2.32 -0.96 2.56
CA GLY A 71 -3.05 -1.78 1.61
C GLY A 71 -2.29 -2.97 1.06
N VAL A 72 -2.79 -3.48 -0.06
CA VAL A 72 -2.42 -4.76 -0.66
C VAL A 72 -0.95 -4.82 -1.10
N ALA A 73 -0.45 -3.75 -1.71
CA ALA A 73 0.92 -3.61 -2.17
C ALA A 73 1.88 -3.10 -1.09
N ASN A 74 1.41 -2.94 0.17
CA ASN A 74 2.16 -2.31 1.26
C ASN A 74 2.80 -0.98 0.82
N PHE A 75 2.01 -0.17 0.11
CA PHE A 75 2.43 1.08 -0.49
C PHE A 75 2.99 2.03 0.58
N PRO A 76 4.20 2.59 0.41
CA PRO A 76 4.79 3.50 1.39
C PRO A 76 4.05 4.84 1.37
N VAL A 77 3.35 5.15 2.46
CA VAL A 77 2.54 6.36 2.58
C VAL A 77 3.40 7.53 3.04
N GLY A 78 3.22 8.69 2.41
CA GLY A 78 3.96 9.92 2.76
C GLY A 78 5.42 9.94 2.27
N VAL A 79 5.83 8.99 1.42
CA VAL A 79 7.13 9.05 0.77
C VAL A 79 7.07 10.03 -0.40
N GLY A 80 7.92 11.06 -0.38
CA GLY A 80 8.01 12.08 -1.42
C GLY A 80 7.02 13.25 -1.28
N THR A 81 6.21 13.28 -0.22
CA THR A 81 5.22 14.33 0.03
C THR A 81 5.09 14.59 1.54
N SER A 82 5.15 15.86 1.93
CA SER A 82 4.85 16.32 3.29
C SER A 82 3.35 16.59 3.49
N ASP A 83 2.55 16.47 2.43
CA ASP A 83 1.15 16.86 2.40
C ASP A 83 0.26 15.66 2.69
N VAL A 84 -0.20 15.62 3.93
CA VAL A 84 -1.09 14.58 4.49
C VAL A 84 -2.43 14.51 3.75
N SER A 85 -2.83 15.58 3.06
CA SER A 85 -4.09 15.61 2.28
C SER A 85 -4.06 14.73 1.02
N GLN A 86 -2.87 14.33 0.56
CA GLN A 86 -2.70 13.42 -0.57
C GLN A 86 -2.91 11.94 -0.19
N ILE A 87 -3.16 11.66 1.09
CA ILE A 87 -3.50 10.33 1.59
C ILE A 87 -5.02 10.22 1.55
N ASP A 88 -5.54 9.48 0.57
CA ASP A 88 -6.97 9.29 0.37
C ASP A 88 -7.39 7.82 0.43
N ALA A 89 -8.71 7.59 0.35
CA ALA A 89 -9.32 6.27 0.42
C ALA A 89 -8.90 5.34 -0.74
N GLY A 90 -8.40 5.89 -1.85
CA GLY A 90 -7.89 5.13 -2.98
C GLY A 90 -6.66 4.28 -2.64
N LEU A 91 -5.84 4.70 -1.67
CA LEU A 91 -4.75 3.87 -1.13
C LEU A 91 -5.26 2.60 -0.42
N PHE A 92 -6.53 2.57 -0.04
CA PHE A 92 -7.18 1.44 0.62
C PHE A 92 -8.18 0.73 -0.30
N ASN A 93 -8.29 1.16 -1.56
CA ASN A 93 -8.89 0.37 -2.62
C ASN A 93 -7.87 -0.64 -3.14
N ALA A 94 -8.22 -1.93 -3.14
CA ALA A 94 -7.30 -3.00 -3.54
C ALA A 94 -6.65 -2.76 -4.91
N CYS A 95 -7.46 -2.47 -5.93
CA CYS A 95 -7.00 -2.34 -7.31
C CYS A 95 -6.13 -1.10 -7.50
N GLN A 96 -6.59 0.03 -6.96
CA GLN A 96 -5.83 1.29 -7.05
C GLN A 96 -4.51 1.22 -6.25
N ASN A 97 -4.51 0.54 -5.11
CA ASN A 97 -3.29 0.29 -4.32
C ASN A 97 -2.30 -0.61 -5.07
N ILE A 98 -2.76 -1.69 -5.72
CA ILE A 98 -1.94 -2.55 -6.59
C ILE A 98 -1.37 -1.72 -7.75
N SER A 99 -2.22 -0.98 -8.46
CA SER A 99 -1.82 -0.14 -9.60
C SER A 99 -0.72 0.85 -9.20
N THR A 100 -0.95 1.59 -8.11
CA THR A 100 -0.01 2.60 -7.61
C THR A 100 1.30 1.98 -7.13
N GLY A 101 1.22 0.87 -6.39
CA GLY A 101 2.39 0.16 -5.87
C GLY A 101 3.25 -0.46 -6.97
N THR A 102 2.63 -1.09 -7.96
CA THR A 102 3.34 -1.69 -9.10
C THR A 102 3.92 -0.63 -10.04
N ALA A 103 3.25 0.51 -10.22
CA ALA A 103 3.80 1.64 -10.96
C ALA A 103 5.05 2.22 -10.27
N LEU A 104 5.01 2.36 -8.93
CA LEU A 104 6.19 2.79 -8.17
C LEU A 104 7.33 1.78 -8.27
N PHE A 105 7.03 0.50 -8.13
CA PHE A 105 8.02 -0.58 -8.30
C PHE A 105 8.63 -0.56 -9.70
N GLY A 106 7.81 -0.43 -10.74
CA GLY A 106 8.24 -0.39 -12.14
C GLY A 106 9.20 0.77 -12.44
N LYS A 107 9.11 1.90 -11.72
CA LYS A 107 10.06 3.01 -11.84
C LYS A 107 11.45 2.70 -11.28
N VAL A 108 11.55 1.83 -10.28
CA VAL A 108 12.83 1.46 -9.66
C VAL A 108 13.46 0.25 -10.33
N TYR A 109 12.64 -0.66 -10.85
CA TYR A 109 13.08 -1.89 -11.50
C TYR A 109 13.64 -1.68 -12.91
N ARG A 110 13.23 -0.60 -13.61
CA ARG A 110 13.66 -0.28 -14.99
C ARG A 110 15.00 0.43 -15.05
#